data_AF-A0A8E0S9Y9-F1
#
_entry.id   AF-A0A8E0S9Y9-F1
#
_cell.length_a   1.000
_cell.length_b   1.000
_cell.length_c   1.000
_cell.angle_alpha   90.00
_cell.angle_beta   90.00
_cell.angle_gamma   90.00
#
_symmetry.space_group_name_H-M   'P 1'
#
loop_
_entity.id
_entity.type
_entity.pdbx_description
1 polymer ?
#
loop_
_entity_poly.entity_id
_entity_poly.type
_entity_poly.pdbx_seq_one_letter_code
_entity_poly.pdbx_strand_id
1 'polypeptide(L)'
;MLVVCNFIALSLDRFWAVVRAKSYKSNMKRYQIFCALFPFFYSLLAILPEYFSDRFANAQNTDTQKKCYYYLTEVVEIVSRFVIPLGTIIILNSLIIRKLQTSTSRRPASQVLESSLSQVTNGRNSTMTIQTTGTITTSTPATATTATTATTTTTTTTTTSTTTTNTNTAVKKIDTSPAPNKLTKYCVMSADKALLICMFGFTAELTITEVISFVVSILNFTSNSNLAYGALLGMIYGFVIVCCSSLNPLLQILTMKKMHDAVVQMGFRLWIACGNFVRRCQKFKQAIGSRVQLNWSVKSSEATGIQATSF
;
A
#
# COMPACT_ATOMS: atom_id res chain seq x y z
N MET A 1 -1.81 0.28 17.60
CA MET A 1 -1.99 1.73 17.29
C MET A 1 -1.78 2.06 15.82
N LEU A 2 -0.59 1.85 15.25
CA LEU A 2 -0.30 2.19 13.83
C LEU A 2 -1.25 1.53 12.82
N VAL A 3 -1.67 0.28 13.06
CA VAL A 3 -2.66 -0.44 12.22
C VAL A 3 -3.95 0.33 12.09
N VAL A 4 -4.49 0.75 13.23
CA VAL A 4 -5.76 1.46 13.33
C VAL A 4 -5.67 2.80 12.60
N CYS A 5 -4.55 3.51 12.74
CA CYS A 5 -4.31 4.77 12.04
C CYS A 5 -4.20 4.59 10.52
N ASN A 6 -3.45 3.57 10.09
CA ASN A 6 -3.33 3.22 8.67
C ASN A 6 -4.70 2.90 8.08
N PHE A 7 -5.58 2.29 8.86
CA PHE A 7 -6.93 1.99 8.43
C PHE A 7 -7.84 3.21 8.34
N ILE A 8 -7.74 4.16 9.28
CA ILE A 8 -8.40 5.46 9.16
C ILE A 8 -7.91 6.19 7.91
N ALA A 9 -6.59 6.22 7.69
CA ALA A 9 -5.98 6.87 6.52
C ALA A 9 -6.45 6.22 5.21
N LEU A 10 -6.52 4.89 5.17
CA LEU A 10 -7.05 4.15 4.03
C LEU A 10 -8.54 4.41 3.80
N SER A 11 -9.33 4.47 4.88
CA SER A 11 -10.77 4.77 4.81
C SER A 11 -11.01 6.21 4.33
N LEU A 12 -10.18 7.16 4.76
CA LEU A 12 -10.18 8.55 4.30
C LEU A 12 -9.82 8.68 2.82
N ASP A 13 -8.78 7.97 2.37
CA ASP A 13 -8.37 7.97 0.97
C ASP A 13 -9.50 7.47 0.06
N ARG A 14 -10.13 6.34 0.44
CA ARG A 14 -11.32 5.80 -0.24
C ARG A 14 -12.50 6.76 -0.21
N PHE A 15 -12.77 7.37 0.94
CA PHE A 15 -13.84 8.36 1.09
C PHE A 15 -13.64 9.52 0.11
N TRP A 16 -12.44 10.06 -0.01
CA TRP A 16 -12.18 11.15 -0.95
C TRP A 16 -12.27 10.72 -2.41
N ALA A 17 -11.79 9.52 -2.75
CA ALA A 17 -11.90 8.97 -4.09
C ALA A 17 -13.38 8.83 -4.53
N VAL A 18 -14.26 8.35 -3.64
CA VAL A 18 -15.69 8.13 -3.95
C VAL A 18 -16.50 9.42 -3.86
N VAL A 19 -16.39 10.15 -2.75
CA VAL A 19 -17.27 11.30 -2.47
C VAL A 19 -16.85 12.54 -3.25
N ARG A 20 -15.54 12.72 -3.50
CA ARG A 20 -14.99 13.93 -4.13
C ARG A 20 -14.03 13.62 -5.29
N ALA A 21 -14.40 12.67 -6.17
CA ALA A 21 -13.56 12.23 -7.30
C ALA A 21 -12.88 13.38 -8.08
N LYS A 22 -13.61 14.46 -8.41
CA LYS A 22 -13.07 15.62 -9.14
C LYS A 22 -11.98 16.36 -8.36
N SER A 23 -12.22 16.64 -7.08
CA SER A 23 -11.25 17.32 -6.20
C SER A 23 -10.06 16.42 -5.87
N TYR A 24 -10.33 15.13 -5.67
CA TYR A 24 -9.32 14.11 -5.37
C TYR A 24 -8.30 14.01 -6.51
N LYS A 25 -8.74 13.97 -7.77
CA LYS A 25 -7.82 13.90 -8.92
C LYS A 25 -6.87 15.10 -9.00
N SER A 26 -7.34 16.31 -8.67
CA SER A 26 -6.51 17.52 -8.71
C SER A 26 -5.53 17.61 -7.53
N ASN A 27 -5.85 17.01 -6.38
CA ASN A 27 -5.10 17.16 -5.14
C ASN A 27 -4.55 15.85 -4.58
N MET A 28 -4.51 14.79 -5.39
CA MET A 28 -4.15 13.43 -4.98
C MET A 28 -2.84 13.38 -4.16
N LYS A 29 -1.81 14.11 -4.61
CA LYS A 29 -0.51 14.18 -3.91
C LYS A 29 -0.64 14.75 -2.49
N ARG A 30 -1.43 15.81 -2.31
CA ARG A 30 -1.63 16.46 -0.99
C ARG A 30 -2.37 15.52 -0.04
N TYR A 31 -3.40 14.84 -0.54
CA TYR A 31 -4.16 13.87 0.23
C TYR A 31 -3.32 12.67 0.65
N GLN A 32 -2.47 12.16 -0.24
CA GLN A 32 -1.57 11.06 0.08
C GLN A 32 -0.54 11.46 1.15
N ILE A 33 0.02 12.67 1.08
CA ILE A 33 0.92 13.20 2.13
C ILE A 33 0.17 13.32 3.45
N PHE A 34 -1.05 13.84 3.46
CA PHE A 34 -1.87 13.93 4.67
C PHE A 34 -2.13 12.56 5.29
N CYS A 35 -2.55 11.58 4.48
CA CYS A 35 -2.77 10.20 4.93
C CYS A 35 -1.48 9.54 5.44
N ALA A 36 -0.31 9.91 4.92
CA ALA A 36 0.97 9.41 5.40
C ALA A 36 1.42 10.08 6.72
N LEU A 37 1.14 11.38 6.90
CA LEU A 37 1.51 12.12 8.11
C LEU A 37 0.56 11.87 9.29
N PHE A 38 -0.72 11.63 9.02
CA PHE A 38 -1.74 11.44 10.04
C PHE A 38 -1.40 10.32 11.06
N PRO A 39 -0.97 9.11 10.65
CA PRO A 39 -0.55 8.06 11.57
C PRO A 39 0.61 8.47 12.50
N PHE A 40 1.53 9.30 12.03
CA PHE A 40 2.64 9.81 12.84
C PHE A 40 2.14 10.75 13.92
N PHE A 41 1.34 11.75 13.57
CA PHE A 41 0.77 12.70 14.54
C PHE A 41 -0.11 11.99 15.56
N TYR A 42 -0.91 11.03 15.11
CA TYR A 42 -1.74 10.26 15.99
C TYR A 42 -0.92 9.38 16.95
N SER A 43 0.14 8.73 16.46
CA SER A 43 1.02 7.94 17.33
C SER A 43 1.74 8.81 18.36
N LEU A 44 2.15 10.02 17.98
CA LEU A 44 2.72 11.01 18.91
C LEU A 44 1.71 11.38 20.01
N LEU A 45 0.47 11.66 19.63
CA LEU A 45 -0.62 11.96 20.57
C LEU A 45 -0.93 10.76 21.49
N ALA A 46 -0.88 9.54 20.97
CA ALA A 46 -1.15 8.32 21.73
C ALA A 46 -0.07 7.98 22.77
N ILE A 47 1.15 8.52 22.62
CA ILE A 47 2.26 8.34 23.57
C ILE A 47 2.21 9.39 24.69
N LEU A 48 1.55 10.54 24.49
CA LEU A 48 1.47 11.59 25.51
C LEU A 48 0.94 11.10 26.87
N PRO A 49 -0.13 10.30 26.96
CA PRO A 49 -0.63 9.83 28.26
C PRO A 49 0.40 9.00 29.04
N GLU A 50 1.13 8.11 28.36
CA GLU A 50 2.21 7.32 28.96
C GLU A 50 3.35 8.23 29.45
N TYR A 51 3.75 9.21 28.63
CA TYR A 51 4.79 10.17 29.00
C TYR A 51 4.40 11.02 30.22
N PHE A 52 3.15 11.46 30.30
CA PHE A 52 2.65 12.23 31.44
C PHE A 52 2.50 11.35 32.69
N SER A 53 2.07 10.09 32.55
CA SER A 53 1.92 9.16 33.67
C SER A 53 3.22 9.02 34.47
N ASP A 54 4.36 8.83 33.80
CA ASP A 54 5.67 8.70 34.48
C ASP A 54 6.13 9.99 35.16
N ARG A 55 5.84 11.15 34.57
CA ARG A 55 6.16 12.46 35.16
C ARG A 55 5.32 12.74 36.40
N PHE A 56 4.03 12.43 36.37
CA PHE A 56 3.13 12.68 37.49
C PHE A 56 3.30 11.66 38.62
N ALA A 57 3.66 10.41 38.29
CA ALA A 57 3.96 9.39 39.30
C ALA A 57 5.11 9.79 40.24
N ASN A 58 6.08 10.59 39.76
CA ASN A 58 7.20 11.08 40.56
C ASN A 58 6.88 12.35 41.37
N ALA A 59 5.78 13.04 41.07
CA ALA A 59 5.47 14.35 41.65
C ALA A 59 4.45 14.32 42.80
N GLN A 60 3.82 13.17 43.10
CA GLN A 60 2.70 13.10 44.04
C GLN A 60 2.97 12.22 45.27
N ASN A 61 2.69 12.77 46.44
CA ASN A 61 2.89 12.14 47.76
C ASN A 61 1.63 11.43 48.31
N THR A 62 0.48 11.43 47.60
CA THR A 62 -0.76 10.82 48.11
C THR A 62 -1.26 9.68 47.23
N ASP A 63 -1.51 8.53 47.85
CA ASP A 63 -1.87 7.27 47.18
C ASP A 63 -3.24 7.36 46.45
N THR A 64 -4.15 8.21 46.93
CA THR A 64 -5.46 8.45 46.30
C THR A 64 -5.34 9.16 44.96
N GLN A 65 -4.44 10.15 44.84
CA GLN A 65 -4.26 10.87 43.57
C GLN A 65 -3.68 9.94 42.50
N LYS A 66 -2.71 9.08 42.89
CA LYS A 66 -2.11 8.09 41.99
C LYS A 66 -3.15 7.17 41.36
N LYS A 67 -4.12 6.67 42.15
CA LYS A 67 -5.23 5.84 41.65
C LYS A 67 -6.12 6.60 40.67
N CYS A 68 -6.49 7.84 40.98
CA CYS A 68 -7.33 8.65 40.10
C CYS A 68 -6.68 8.93 38.74
N TYR A 69 -5.38 9.26 38.72
CA TYR A 69 -4.63 9.48 37.49
C TYR A 69 -4.46 8.21 36.65
N TYR A 70 -4.28 7.06 37.30
CA TYR A 70 -4.22 5.77 36.63
C TYR A 70 -5.51 5.49 35.84
N TYR A 71 -6.68 5.58 36.50
CA TYR A 71 -7.96 5.39 35.83
C TYR A 71 -8.23 6.41 34.72
N LEU A 72 -7.88 7.69 34.94
CA LEU A 72 -8.03 8.71 33.92
C LEU A 72 -7.19 8.40 32.68
N THR A 73 -5.94 8.00 32.87
CA THR A 73 -5.02 7.63 31.79
C THR A 73 -5.55 6.42 31.03
N GLU A 74 -6.04 5.41 31.74
CA GLU A 74 -6.65 4.20 31.15
C GLU A 74 -7.91 4.53 30.33
N VAL A 75 -8.80 5.39 30.83
CA VAL A 75 -9.98 5.84 30.07
C VAL A 75 -9.59 6.64 28.83
N VAL A 76 -8.64 7.57 28.95
CA VAL A 76 -8.13 8.34 27.80
C VAL A 76 -7.49 7.40 26.79
N GLU A 77 -6.76 6.39 27.25
CA GLU A 77 -6.19 5.36 26.40
C GLU A 77 -7.29 4.57 25.68
N ILE A 78 -8.32 4.08 26.36
CA ILE A 78 -9.41 3.33 25.72
C ILE A 78 -10.16 4.20 24.69
N VAL A 79 -10.52 5.43 25.07
CA VAL A 79 -11.27 6.35 24.19
C VAL A 79 -10.44 6.73 22.98
N SER A 80 -9.18 7.12 23.18
CA SER A 80 -8.29 7.46 22.08
C SER A 80 -8.00 6.23 21.23
N ARG A 81 -7.66 5.07 21.82
CA ARG A 81 -7.22 3.90 21.08
C ARG A 81 -8.32 3.19 20.29
N PHE A 82 -9.54 3.17 20.81
CA PHE A 82 -10.63 2.36 20.24
C PHE A 82 -11.80 3.22 19.77
N VAL A 83 -12.37 4.04 20.66
CA VAL A 83 -13.64 4.73 20.39
C VAL A 83 -13.51 5.71 19.23
N ILE A 84 -12.49 6.56 19.23
CA ILE A 84 -12.29 7.59 18.19
C ILE A 84 -12.03 6.94 16.82
N PRO A 85 -11.09 6.00 16.68
CA PRO A 85 -10.89 5.29 15.43
C PRO A 85 -12.12 4.57 14.90
N LEU A 86 -12.76 3.75 15.73
CA LEU A 86 -13.93 2.96 15.33
C LEU A 86 -15.08 3.87 14.90
N GLY A 87 -15.35 4.95 15.66
CA GLY A 87 -16.34 5.94 15.28
C GLY A 87 -16.02 6.58 13.92
N THR A 88 -14.77 6.98 13.70
CA THR A 88 -14.32 7.58 12.44
C THR A 88 -14.51 6.64 11.25
N ILE A 89 -14.13 5.37 11.42
CA ILE A 89 -14.30 4.31 10.41
C ILE A 89 -15.77 4.11 10.07
N ILE A 90 -16.63 3.97 11.08
CA ILE A 90 -18.06 3.72 10.90
C ILE A 90 -18.70 4.91 10.16
N ILE A 91 -18.36 6.14 10.55
CA ILE A 91 -18.86 7.36 9.90
C ILE A 91 -18.40 7.41 8.43
N LEU A 92 -17.10 7.21 8.15
CA LEU A 92 -16.56 7.26 6.79
C LEU A 92 -17.22 6.20 5.88
N ASN A 93 -17.32 4.96 6.34
CA ASN A 93 -17.95 3.89 5.56
C ASN A 93 -19.44 4.14 5.34
N SER A 94 -20.16 4.64 6.35
CA SER A 94 -21.57 5.01 6.21
C SER A 94 -21.78 6.11 5.15
N LEU A 95 -20.88 7.10 5.09
CA LEU A 95 -20.92 8.16 4.09
C LEU A 95 -20.63 7.61 2.68
N ILE A 96 -19.66 6.70 2.54
CA ILE A 96 -19.35 6.02 1.27
C ILE A 96 -20.57 5.25 0.78
N ILE A 97 -21.20 4.43 1.62
CA ILE A 97 -22.37 3.63 1.26
C ILE A 97 -23.54 4.53 0.84
N ARG A 98 -23.85 5.57 1.62
CA ARG A 98 -24.91 6.55 1.25
C ARG A 98 -24.63 7.21 -0.09
N LYS A 99 -23.37 7.55 -0.39
CA LYS A 99 -23.00 8.17 -1.66
C LYS A 99 -23.13 7.19 -2.84
N LEU A 100 -22.77 5.93 -2.63
CA LEU A 100 -22.92 4.87 -3.64
C LEU A 100 -24.41 4.59 -3.93
N GLN A 101 -25.25 4.49 -2.90
CA GLN A 101 -26.70 4.28 -3.05
C GLN A 101 -27.37 5.44 -3.81
N THR A 102 -27.05 6.69 -3.46
CA THR A 102 -27.58 7.88 -4.16
C THR A 102 -27.12 7.96 -5.61
N SER A 103 -25.92 7.46 -5.92
CA SER A 103 -25.40 7.42 -7.30
C SER A 103 -26.08 6.33 -8.14
N THR A 104 -26.40 5.18 -7.54
CA THR A 104 -27.12 4.08 -8.20
C THR A 104 -28.57 4.45 -8.48
N SER A 105 -29.26 5.08 -7.52
CA SER A 105 -30.66 5.49 -7.66
C SER A 105 -30.87 6.57 -8.73
N ARG A 106 -29.86 7.42 -8.98
CA ARG A 106 -29.92 8.47 -10.01
C ARG A 106 -29.75 7.98 -11.45
N ARG A 107 -29.59 6.69 -11.73
CA ARG A 107 -29.68 6.20 -13.12
C ARG A 107 -31.14 6.29 -13.55
N PRO A 108 -31.52 7.28 -14.37
CA PRO A 108 -32.92 7.46 -14.73
C PRO A 108 -33.36 6.28 -15.60
N ALA A 109 -34.58 5.81 -15.37
CA ALA A 109 -35.22 4.72 -16.10
C ALA A 109 -35.28 4.92 -17.64
N SER A 110 -34.89 6.11 -18.12
CA SER A 110 -34.77 6.43 -19.55
C SER A 110 -33.80 5.54 -20.31
N GLN A 111 -32.74 4.99 -19.69
CA GLN A 111 -31.89 4.00 -20.39
C GLN A 111 -32.59 2.66 -20.63
N VAL A 112 -33.57 2.27 -19.81
CA VAL A 112 -34.36 1.04 -20.03
C VAL A 112 -35.33 1.25 -21.19
N LEU A 113 -35.94 2.44 -21.27
CA LEU A 113 -36.86 2.77 -22.35
C LEU A 113 -36.14 2.79 -23.72
N GLU A 114 -34.92 3.32 -23.78
CA GLU A 114 -34.15 3.44 -25.03
C GLU A 114 -33.62 2.08 -25.53
N SER A 115 -33.25 1.17 -24.62
CA SER A 115 -32.96 -0.23 -24.99
C SER A 115 -34.19 -1.00 -25.48
N SER A 116 -35.37 -0.66 -24.96
CA SER A 116 -36.63 -1.27 -25.41
C SER A 116 -37.03 -0.74 -26.79
N LEU A 117 -36.88 0.57 -27.03
CA LEU A 117 -37.22 1.20 -28.31
C LEU A 117 -36.27 0.78 -29.43
N SER A 118 -34.97 0.61 -29.13
CA SER A 118 -33.97 0.17 -30.12
C SER A 118 -34.17 -1.29 -30.57
N GLN A 119 -34.81 -2.12 -29.74
CA GLN A 119 -35.12 -3.52 -30.10
C GLN A 119 -36.35 -3.62 -31.01
N VAL A 120 -37.27 -2.65 -30.97
CA VAL A 120 -38.44 -2.60 -31.85
C VAL A 120 -38.08 -2.08 -33.24
N THR A 121 -37.11 -1.17 -33.37
CA THR A 121 -36.76 -0.58 -34.67
C THR A 121 -35.87 -1.49 -35.54
N ASN A 122 -35.10 -2.42 -34.94
CA ASN A 122 -34.25 -3.35 -35.70
C ASN A 122 -34.95 -4.64 -36.16
N GLY A 123 -36.22 -4.84 -35.81
CA GLY A 123 -36.99 -6.03 -36.23
C GLY A 123 -37.59 -5.97 -37.64
N ARG A 124 -37.41 -4.88 -38.40
CA ARG A 124 -38.16 -4.67 -39.66
C ARG A 124 -37.37 -4.79 -40.96
N ASN A 125 -36.04 -4.95 -40.92
CA ASN A 125 -35.20 -4.98 -42.13
C ASN A 125 -34.34 -6.25 -42.28
N SER A 126 -34.84 -7.42 -41.91
CA SER A 126 -34.26 -8.69 -42.35
C SER A 126 -34.64 -8.97 -43.81
N THR A 127 -34.09 -8.19 -44.74
CA THR A 127 -34.00 -8.58 -46.15
C THR A 127 -32.80 -9.51 -46.29
N MET A 128 -33.13 -10.79 -46.48
CA MET A 128 -32.24 -11.90 -46.82
C MET A 128 -31.24 -11.49 -47.91
N THR A 129 -29.98 -11.29 -47.53
CA THR A 129 -28.87 -11.18 -48.49
C THR A 129 -28.04 -12.45 -48.37
N ILE A 130 -28.19 -13.32 -49.37
CA ILE A 130 -27.37 -14.51 -49.59
C ILE A 130 -25.97 -14.01 -49.96
N GLN A 131 -24.97 -14.23 -49.12
CA GLN A 131 -23.57 -13.96 -49.46
C GLN A 131 -22.82 -15.27 -49.66
N THR A 132 -22.46 -15.46 -50.93
CA THR A 132 -21.78 -16.59 -51.53
C THR A 132 -20.34 -16.76 -51.05
N THR A 133 -19.99 -18.03 -50.87
CA THR A 133 -18.69 -18.68 -50.69
C THR A 133 -17.50 -18.05 -51.41
N GLY A 134 -16.36 -17.96 -50.72
CA GLY A 134 -15.07 -17.48 -51.26
C GLY A 134 -13.84 -18.00 -50.48
N THR A 135 -13.63 -19.31 -50.54
CA THR A 135 -12.39 -20.11 -50.70
C THR A 135 -10.99 -19.44 -50.67
N ILE A 136 -10.10 -19.98 -49.79
CA ILE A 136 -8.63 -20.27 -49.89
C ILE A 136 -7.67 -19.08 -50.17
N THR A 137 -6.63 -18.79 -49.36
CA THR A 137 -5.29 -19.42 -49.50
C THR A 137 -4.40 -19.31 -48.26
N THR A 138 -3.79 -20.44 -47.91
CA THR A 138 -2.58 -20.67 -47.13
C THR A 138 -1.31 -20.09 -47.77
N SER A 139 -0.42 -19.49 -46.98
CA SER A 139 1.03 -19.64 -47.16
C SER A 139 1.82 -19.30 -45.87
N THR A 140 2.51 -20.32 -45.37
CA THR A 140 3.74 -20.23 -44.56
C THR A 140 4.91 -20.48 -45.54
N PRO A 141 6.11 -19.91 -45.37
CA PRO A 141 7.19 -20.67 -44.70
C PRO A 141 8.20 -19.79 -43.89
N ALA A 142 8.75 -20.33 -42.79
CA ALA A 142 10.15 -20.74 -42.55
C ALA A 142 11.19 -19.60 -42.36
N THR A 143 11.85 -19.49 -41.19
CA THR A 143 13.23 -19.98 -40.84
C THR A 143 14.32 -19.10 -41.51
N ALA A 144 15.40 -18.55 -40.91
CA ALA A 144 16.30 -19.00 -39.85
C ALA A 144 17.41 -17.94 -39.54
N THR A 145 18.02 -18.07 -38.36
CA THR A 145 19.48 -17.96 -38.04
C THR A 145 20.28 -16.62 -38.07
N THR A 146 21.02 -16.45 -36.95
CA THR A 146 22.44 -16.00 -36.77
C THR A 146 22.80 -14.54 -36.40
N ALA A 147 23.26 -14.41 -35.14
CA ALA A 147 24.58 -13.93 -34.69
C ALA A 147 25.07 -12.47 -34.91
N THR A 148 25.39 -11.86 -33.76
CA THR A 148 26.67 -11.21 -33.40
C THR A 148 27.19 -10.05 -34.25
N THR A 149 27.29 -8.84 -33.67
CA THR A 149 28.56 -8.17 -33.27
C THR A 149 28.29 -6.71 -32.90
N ALA A 150 29.06 -6.21 -31.94
CA ALA A 150 29.13 -4.84 -31.43
C ALA A 150 29.35 -3.76 -32.52
N THR A 151 29.11 -2.49 -32.16
CA THR A 151 30.07 -1.35 -32.28
C THR A 151 29.33 0.01 -32.36
N THR A 152 29.64 0.87 -31.38
CA THR A 152 29.88 2.33 -31.45
C THR A 152 28.80 3.31 -31.95
N THR A 153 28.39 4.17 -31.01
CA THR A 153 28.28 5.65 -31.07
C THR A 153 28.03 6.32 -32.42
N THR A 154 26.88 6.99 -32.57
CA THR A 154 26.79 8.32 -33.21
C THR A 154 25.54 9.04 -32.69
N THR A 155 25.76 10.13 -31.95
CA THR A 155 24.73 11.10 -31.57
C THR A 155 24.53 12.03 -32.76
N THR A 156 23.47 11.83 -33.53
CA THR A 156 23.06 12.75 -34.60
C THR A 156 21.88 13.59 -34.12
N THR A 157 22.15 14.86 -33.88
CA THR A 157 21.15 15.90 -33.64
C THR A 157 20.48 16.23 -34.96
N THR A 158 19.29 15.68 -35.21
CA THR A 158 18.48 16.04 -36.37
C THR A 158 17.49 17.14 -35.99
N THR A 159 17.77 18.34 -36.47
CA THR A 159 16.86 19.49 -36.51
C THR A 159 15.73 19.19 -37.49
N THR A 160 14.51 18.95 -36.98
CA THR A 160 13.32 18.81 -37.83
C THR A 160 12.60 20.16 -37.92
N SER A 161 12.88 20.88 -38.99
CA SER A 161 12.04 21.95 -39.53
C SER A 161 10.69 21.35 -39.94
N THR A 162 9.62 21.76 -39.27
CA THR A 162 8.26 21.34 -39.61
C THR A 162 7.64 22.37 -40.55
N THR A 163 7.60 22.03 -41.83
CA THR A 163 6.88 22.75 -42.89
C THR A 163 5.37 22.74 -42.60
N THR A 164 4.79 23.93 -42.49
CA THR A 164 3.35 24.14 -42.27
C THR A 164 2.61 24.01 -43.60
N THR A 165 2.12 22.81 -43.92
CA THR A 165 1.22 22.59 -45.06
C THR A 165 -0.22 22.80 -44.61
N ASN A 166 -0.73 24.01 -44.84
CA ASN A 166 -2.14 24.35 -44.70
C ASN A 166 -2.97 23.54 -45.71
N THR A 167 -3.62 22.49 -45.21
CA THR A 167 -4.68 21.78 -45.94
C THR A 167 -6.01 22.10 -45.27
N ASN A 168 -6.76 23.00 -45.91
CA ASN A 168 -8.15 23.31 -45.58
C ASN A 168 -9.02 22.11 -45.99
N THR A 169 -9.11 21.10 -45.11
CA THR A 169 -10.08 20.02 -45.25
C THR A 169 -11.30 20.37 -44.41
N ALA A 170 -12.43 20.57 -45.08
CA ALA A 170 -13.73 20.82 -44.46
C ALA A 170 -14.03 19.72 -43.42
N VAL A 171 -13.98 20.10 -42.14
CA VAL A 171 -14.30 19.25 -41.00
C VAL A 171 -15.80 18.98 -41.02
N LYS A 172 -16.18 17.86 -41.63
CA LYS A 172 -17.50 17.26 -41.47
C LYS A 172 -17.64 16.91 -39.99
N LYS A 173 -18.42 17.71 -39.27
CA LYS A 173 -18.78 17.51 -37.87
C LYS A 173 -19.59 16.22 -37.76
N ILE A 174 -18.89 15.09 -37.64
CA ILE A 174 -19.50 13.82 -37.33
C ILE A 174 -19.88 13.94 -35.86
N ASP A 175 -21.16 14.17 -35.61
CA ASP A 175 -21.78 13.99 -34.30
C ASP A 175 -21.75 12.50 -33.94
N THR A 176 -20.55 11.97 -33.69
CA THR A 176 -20.36 10.67 -33.03
C THR A 176 -20.69 10.90 -31.57
N SER A 177 -21.99 10.91 -31.27
CA SER A 177 -22.51 10.73 -29.92
C SER A 177 -21.80 9.52 -29.33
N PRO A 178 -20.94 9.69 -28.31
CA PRO A 178 -20.10 8.61 -27.81
C PRO A 178 -21.02 7.56 -27.21
N ALA A 179 -21.07 6.40 -27.88
CA ALA A 179 -21.88 5.26 -27.45
C ALA A 179 -21.65 5.02 -25.94
N PRO A 180 -22.72 4.92 -25.13
CA PRO A 180 -22.60 4.84 -23.68
C PRO A 180 -21.72 3.65 -23.28
N ASN A 181 -20.55 3.99 -22.73
CA ASN A 181 -19.44 3.11 -22.39
C ASN A 181 -19.83 1.94 -21.47
N LYS A 182 -20.23 0.79 -22.05
CA LYS A 182 -20.41 -0.49 -21.31
C LYS A 182 -19.17 -0.87 -20.48
N LEU A 183 -17.97 -0.42 -20.86
CA LEU A 183 -16.71 -0.66 -20.15
C LEU A 183 -16.69 -0.10 -18.71
N THR A 184 -17.40 0.99 -18.44
CA THR A 184 -17.39 1.60 -17.09
C THR A 184 -18.12 0.76 -16.05
N LYS A 185 -19.13 -0.03 -16.45
CA LYS A 185 -19.93 -0.83 -15.51
C LYS A 185 -19.15 -2.02 -14.93
N TYR A 186 -18.30 -2.66 -15.74
CA TYR A 186 -17.46 -3.78 -15.29
C TYR A 186 -16.30 -3.35 -14.39
N CYS A 187 -15.77 -2.15 -14.60
CA CYS A 187 -14.68 -1.61 -13.77
C CYS A 187 -15.14 -1.35 -12.32
N VAL A 188 -16.37 -0.85 -12.14
CA VAL A 188 -16.91 -0.55 -10.80
C VAL A 188 -17.21 -1.82 -10.01
N MET A 189 -17.83 -2.85 -10.60
CA MET A 189 -18.11 -4.11 -9.89
C MET A 189 -16.85 -4.87 -9.45
N SER A 190 -15.77 -4.78 -10.23
CA SER A 190 -14.50 -5.42 -9.86
C SER A 190 -13.86 -4.72 -8.65
N ALA A 191 -13.89 -3.38 -8.62
CA ALA A 191 -13.36 -2.60 -7.52
C ALA A 191 -14.11 -2.86 -6.20
N ASP A 192 -15.44 -2.98 -6.25
CA ASP A 192 -16.26 -3.27 -5.06
C ASP A 192 -15.94 -4.64 -4.44
N LYS A 193 -15.76 -5.68 -5.26
CA LYS A 193 -15.39 -7.02 -4.77
C LYS A 193 -14.00 -7.04 -4.11
N ALA A 194 -13.03 -6.37 -4.73
CA ALA A 194 -11.69 -6.23 -4.16
C ALA A 194 -11.71 -5.46 -2.83
N LEU A 195 -12.54 -4.41 -2.75
CA LEU A 195 -12.76 -3.64 -1.54
C LEU A 195 -13.35 -4.48 -0.41
N LEU A 196 -14.35 -5.29 -0.72
CA LEU A 196 -15.02 -6.16 0.26
C LEU A 196 -14.07 -7.21 0.81
N ILE A 197 -13.26 -7.84 -0.05
CA ILE A 197 -12.22 -8.79 0.37
C ILE A 197 -11.16 -8.11 1.25
N CYS A 198 -10.70 -6.91 0.91
CA CYS A 198 -9.76 -6.17 1.75
C CYS A 198 -10.38 -5.83 3.12
N MET A 199 -11.63 -5.35 3.14
CA MET A 199 -12.36 -5.06 4.38
C MET A 199 -12.49 -6.30 5.26
N PHE A 200 -12.83 -7.45 4.66
CA PHE A 200 -12.97 -8.72 5.38
C PHE A 200 -11.64 -9.18 5.97
N GLY A 201 -10.57 -9.23 5.16
CA GLY A 201 -9.24 -9.63 5.62
C GLY A 201 -8.73 -8.73 6.74
N PHE A 202 -8.95 -7.41 6.62
CA PHE A 202 -8.60 -6.44 7.64
C PHE A 202 -9.41 -6.63 8.94
N THR A 203 -10.72 -6.87 8.83
CA THR A 203 -11.58 -7.11 9.99
C THR A 203 -11.15 -8.38 10.72
N ALA A 204 -10.85 -9.44 9.97
CA ALA A 204 -10.32 -10.68 10.53
C ALA A 204 -8.99 -10.44 11.26
N GLU A 205 -8.06 -9.69 10.68
CA GLU A 205 -6.79 -9.35 11.34
C GLU A 205 -7.00 -8.57 12.65
N LEU A 206 -7.88 -7.56 12.64
CA LEU A 206 -8.22 -6.81 13.86
C LEU A 206 -8.80 -7.72 14.94
N THR A 207 -9.73 -8.61 14.58
CA THR A 207 -10.32 -9.54 15.55
C THR A 207 -9.28 -10.49 16.14
N ILE A 208 -8.36 -11.01 15.31
CA ILE A 208 -7.28 -11.88 15.78
C ILE A 208 -6.34 -11.11 16.71
N THR A 209 -5.95 -9.89 16.31
CA THR A 209 -5.04 -9.05 17.11
C THR A 209 -5.66 -8.69 18.45
N GLU A 210 -6.95 -8.36 18.48
CA GLU A 210 -7.68 -8.06 19.71
C GLU A 210 -7.78 -9.28 20.63
N VAL A 211 -8.09 -10.45 20.09
CA VAL A 211 -8.11 -11.70 20.85
C VAL A 211 -6.74 -11.99 21.45
N ILE A 212 -5.65 -11.81 20.69
CA ILE A 212 -4.29 -11.99 21.21
C ILE A 212 -3.99 -10.95 22.29
N SER A 213 -4.35 -9.68 22.08
CA SER A 213 -4.19 -8.60 23.07
C SER A 213 -4.87 -8.95 24.40
N PHE A 214 -6.11 -9.44 24.32
CA PHE A 214 -6.90 -9.87 25.47
C PHE A 214 -6.25 -11.04 26.20
N VAL A 215 -5.76 -12.05 25.48
CA VAL A 215 -5.05 -13.20 26.07
C VAL A 215 -3.77 -12.75 26.76
N VAL A 216 -2.97 -11.87 26.14
CA VAL A 216 -1.75 -11.32 26.75
C VAL A 216 -2.09 -10.50 28.00
N SER A 217 -3.18 -9.73 27.98
CA SER A 217 -3.65 -8.98 29.15
C SER A 217 -4.00 -9.90 30.33
N ILE A 218 -4.76 -10.99 30.09
CA ILE A 218 -5.07 -11.99 31.11
C ILE A 218 -3.80 -12.68 31.64
N LEU A 219 -2.88 -13.05 30.74
CA LEU A 219 -1.61 -13.67 31.13
C LEU A 219 -0.80 -12.73 32.02
N ASN A 220 -0.73 -11.44 31.68
CA ASN A 220 -0.01 -10.44 32.47
C ASN A 220 -0.65 -10.23 33.85
N PHE A 221 -1.99 -10.27 33.93
CA PHE A 221 -2.72 -10.16 35.20
C PHE A 221 -2.49 -11.38 36.11
N THR A 222 -2.36 -12.57 35.54
CA THR A 222 -2.16 -13.83 36.29
C THR A 222 -0.70 -14.07 36.65
N SER A 223 0.26 -13.59 35.85
CA SER A 223 1.70 -13.75 36.07
C SER A 223 2.28 -12.71 37.04
N ASN A 224 1.78 -12.65 38.27
CA ASN A 224 2.16 -11.63 39.27
C ASN A 224 3.61 -11.76 39.82
N SER A 225 4.46 -12.62 39.28
CA SER A 225 5.72 -13.00 39.94
C SER A 225 6.98 -13.12 39.09
N ASN A 226 6.94 -12.93 37.76
CA ASN A 226 8.18 -12.85 36.97
C ASN A 226 8.12 -11.78 35.87
N LEU A 227 8.73 -10.63 36.16
CA LEU A 227 8.90 -9.48 35.26
C LEU A 227 9.51 -9.88 33.90
N ALA A 228 10.38 -10.90 33.87
CA ALA A 228 11.08 -11.36 32.67
C ALA A 228 10.13 -12.01 31.63
N TYR A 229 9.11 -12.75 32.07
CA TYR A 229 8.16 -13.39 31.14
C TYR A 229 7.25 -12.36 30.48
N GLY A 230 6.81 -11.34 31.22
CA GLY A 230 6.01 -10.24 30.67
C GLY A 230 6.73 -9.47 29.57
N ALA A 231 8.02 -9.19 29.75
CA ALA A 231 8.83 -8.50 28.73
C ALA A 231 9.00 -9.33 27.44
N LEU A 232 9.26 -10.64 27.57
CA LEU A 232 9.39 -11.54 26.42
C LEU A 232 8.06 -11.69 25.66
N LEU A 233 6.96 -11.90 26.39
CA LEU A 233 5.61 -11.94 25.82
C LEU A 233 5.23 -10.64 25.11
N GLY A 234 5.56 -9.49 25.72
CA GLY A 234 5.36 -8.18 25.10
C GLY A 234 6.14 -8.02 23.80
N MET A 235 7.40 -8.47 23.74
CA MET A 235 8.19 -8.46 22.50
C MET A 235 7.62 -9.37 21.42
N ILE A 236 7.27 -10.61 21.77
CA ILE A 236 6.68 -11.56 20.80
C ILE A 236 5.35 -11.01 20.28
N TYR A 237 4.50 -10.48 21.16
CA TYR A 237 3.25 -9.85 20.80
C TYR A 237 3.46 -8.66 19.87
N GLY A 238 4.39 -7.76 20.21
CA GLY A 238 4.76 -6.63 19.36
C GLY A 238 5.24 -7.07 17.97
N PHE A 239 6.06 -8.12 17.90
CA PHE A 239 6.52 -8.70 16.63
C PHE A 239 5.37 -9.26 15.79
N VAL A 240 4.48 -10.06 16.40
CA VAL A 240 3.30 -10.62 15.71
C VAL A 240 2.40 -9.50 15.19
N ILE A 241 2.13 -8.47 16.00
CA ILE A 241 1.37 -7.30 15.54
C ILE A 241 2.04 -6.67 14.32
N VAL A 242 3.35 -6.41 14.38
CA VAL A 242 4.07 -5.77 13.27
C VAL A 242 3.99 -6.62 12.00
N CYS A 243 4.16 -7.95 12.12
CA CYS A 243 4.01 -8.88 11.01
C CYS A 243 2.59 -8.83 10.42
N CYS A 244 1.56 -8.98 11.24
CA CYS A 244 0.15 -8.88 10.81
C CYS A 244 -0.13 -7.53 10.14
N SER A 245 0.28 -6.43 10.79
CA SER A 245 0.15 -5.06 10.28
C SER A 245 0.75 -4.87 8.89
N SER A 246 1.86 -5.56 8.62
CA SER A 246 2.57 -5.47 7.34
C SER A 246 1.89 -6.28 6.23
N LEU A 247 1.08 -7.29 6.57
CA LEU A 247 0.30 -8.06 5.62
C LEU A 247 -0.87 -7.25 5.05
N ASN A 248 -1.42 -6.30 5.79
CA ASN A 248 -2.52 -5.44 5.33
C ASN A 248 -2.26 -4.68 4.02
N PRO A 249 -1.22 -3.84 3.91
CA PRO A 249 -0.90 -3.19 2.65
C PRO A 249 -0.53 -4.20 1.56
N LEU A 250 0.02 -5.36 1.94
CA LEU A 250 0.37 -6.46 1.02
C LEU A 250 -0.89 -7.09 0.40
N LEU A 251 -1.91 -7.40 1.21
CA LEU A 251 -3.24 -7.85 0.78
C LEU A 251 -3.91 -6.82 -0.14
N GLN A 252 -3.79 -5.54 0.19
CA GLN A 252 -4.34 -4.48 -0.64
C GLN A 252 -3.63 -4.37 -2.00
N ILE A 253 -2.32 -4.54 -2.03
CA ILE A 253 -1.53 -4.56 -3.27
C ILE A 253 -1.86 -5.80 -4.10
N LEU A 254 -1.98 -6.98 -3.46
CA LEU A 254 -2.29 -8.25 -4.12
C LEU A 254 -3.66 -8.25 -4.80
N THR A 255 -4.64 -7.52 -4.25
CA THR A 255 -5.98 -7.45 -4.85
C THR A 255 -6.06 -6.58 -6.11
N MET A 256 -5.09 -5.68 -6.35
CA MET A 256 -5.05 -4.85 -7.56
C MET A 256 -4.00 -5.36 -8.55
N LYS A 257 -4.42 -6.16 -9.55
CA LYS A 257 -3.53 -6.82 -10.53
C LYS A 257 -2.47 -5.89 -11.17
N LYS A 258 -2.86 -4.67 -11.55
CA LYS A 258 -1.92 -3.67 -12.13
C LYS A 258 -0.92 -3.13 -11.12
N MET A 259 -1.34 -3.00 -9.86
CA MET A 259 -0.48 -2.49 -8.78
C MET A 259 0.44 -3.61 -8.27
N HIS A 260 -0.05 -4.85 -8.25
CA HIS A 260 0.72 -6.05 -7.95
C HIS A 260 1.97 -6.15 -8.83
N ASP A 261 1.85 -6.05 -10.15
CA ASP A 261 3.01 -6.19 -11.05
C ASP A 261 4.05 -5.09 -10.80
N ALA A 262 3.60 -3.86 -10.55
CA ALA A 262 4.48 -2.74 -10.21
C ALA A 262 5.19 -2.95 -8.86
N VAL A 263 4.48 -3.46 -7.85
CA VAL A 263 5.05 -3.71 -6.52
C VAL A 263 5.97 -4.92 -6.54
N VAL A 264 5.65 -6.00 -7.26
CA VAL A 264 6.56 -7.13 -7.46
C VAL A 264 7.84 -6.65 -8.13
N GLN A 265 7.73 -5.78 -9.15
CA GLN A 265 8.90 -5.20 -9.80
C GLN A 265 9.72 -4.30 -8.85
N MET A 266 9.08 -3.47 -8.03
CA MET A 266 9.77 -2.66 -7.01
C MET A 266 10.40 -3.53 -5.91
N GLY A 267 9.70 -4.55 -5.45
CA GLY A 267 10.15 -5.50 -4.42
C GLY A 267 11.34 -6.30 -4.91
N PHE A 268 11.33 -6.76 -6.16
CA PHE A 268 12.47 -7.43 -6.79
C PHE A 268 13.69 -6.51 -6.89
N ARG A 269 13.51 -5.24 -7.26
CA ARG A 269 14.59 -4.24 -7.25
C ARG A 269 15.13 -3.99 -5.85
N LEU A 270 14.27 -3.89 -4.85
CA LEU A 270 14.66 -3.72 -3.45
C LEU A 270 15.41 -4.94 -2.92
N TRP A 271 14.94 -6.15 -3.24
CA TRP A 271 15.60 -7.40 -2.89
C TRP A 271 17.03 -7.47 -3.44
N ILE A 272 17.21 -7.12 -4.73
CA ILE A 272 18.54 -7.04 -5.34
C ILE A 272 19.41 -5.99 -4.63
N ALA A 273 18.85 -4.83 -4.29
CA ALA A 273 19.57 -3.78 -3.58
C ALA A 273 20.00 -4.23 -2.17
N CYS A 274 19.10 -4.85 -1.40
CA CYS A 274 19.40 -5.44 -0.10
C CYS A 274 20.45 -6.54 -0.18
N GLY A 275 20.36 -7.44 -1.17
CA GLY A 275 21.36 -8.48 -1.39
C GLY A 275 22.76 -7.89 -1.69
N ASN A 276 22.81 -6.82 -2.49
CA ASN A 276 24.05 -6.09 -2.75
C ASN A 276 24.59 -5.39 -1.50
N PHE A 277 23.71 -4.85 -0.66
CA PHE A 277 24.09 -4.23 0.61
C PHE A 277 24.68 -5.25 1.59
N VAL A 278 24.02 -6.40 1.78
CA VAL A 278 24.51 -7.49 2.65
C VAL A 278 25.89 -7.98 2.19
N ARG A 279 26.09 -8.16 0.87
CA ARG A 279 27.41 -8.51 0.32
C ARG A 279 28.46 -7.45 0.61
N ARG A 280 28.12 -6.16 0.54
CA ARG A 280 29.05 -5.06 0.90
C ARG A 280 29.40 -5.09 2.39
N CYS A 281 28.43 -5.33 3.27
CA CYS A 281 28.67 -5.47 4.71
C CYS A 281 29.58 -6.67 5.02
N GLN A 282 29.39 -7.80 4.33
CA GLN A 282 30.27 -8.97 4.48
C GLN A 282 31.70 -8.67 4.02
N LYS A 283 31.88 -8.02 2.86
CA LYS A 283 33.21 -7.58 2.37
C LYS A 283 33.87 -6.62 3.35
N PHE A 284 33.11 -5.69 3.92
CA PHE A 284 33.60 -4.74 4.92
C PHE A 284 34.03 -5.46 6.21
N LYS A 285 33.23 -6.42 6.70
CA LYS A 285 33.58 -7.27 7.85
C LYS A 285 34.88 -8.05 7.61
N GLN A 286 35.05 -8.62 6.41
CA GLN A 286 36.29 -9.32 6.03
C GLN A 286 37.49 -8.37 5.97
N ALA A 287 37.34 -7.18 5.36
CA ALA A 287 38.41 -6.19 5.27
C ALA A 287 38.88 -5.69 6.64
N ILE A 288 37.95 -5.49 7.59
CA ILE A 288 38.28 -5.17 8.98
C ILE A 288 39.03 -6.33 9.63
N GLY A 289 38.52 -7.57 9.48
CA GLY A 289 39.18 -8.76 10.02
C GLY A 289 40.63 -8.91 9.56
N SER A 290 40.91 -8.71 8.27
CA SER A 290 42.26 -8.77 7.72
C SER A 290 43.18 -7.66 8.25
N ARG A 291 42.67 -6.44 8.44
CA ARG A 291 43.46 -5.34 9.01
C ARG A 291 43.82 -5.58 10.48
N VAL A 292 42.90 -6.13 11.26
CA VAL A 292 43.17 -6.47 12.67
C VAL A 292 44.23 -7.58 12.78
N GLN A 293 44.17 -8.59 11.91
CA GLN A 293 45.18 -9.66 11.85
C GLN A 293 46.58 -9.13 11.47
N LEU A 294 46.68 -8.24 10.47
CA LEU A 294 47.95 -7.62 10.09
C LEU A 294 48.55 -6.79 11.23
N ASN A 295 47.73 -6.03 11.95
CA ASN A 295 48.20 -5.19 13.05
C ASN A 295 48.68 -6.03 14.25
N TRP A 296 48.04 -7.19 14.49
CA TRP A 296 48.50 -8.16 15.48
C TRP A 296 49.83 -8.84 15.09
N SER A 297 50.02 -9.18 13.81
CA SER A 297 51.26 -9.78 13.32
C SER A 297 52.46 -8.83 13.45
N VAL A 298 52.29 -7.54 13.12
CA VAL A 298 53.37 -6.54 13.26
C VAL A 298 53.78 -6.39 14.72
N LYS A 299 52.80 -6.29 15.63
CA LYS A 299 53.05 -6.13 17.06
C LYS A 299 53.70 -7.38 17.70
N SER A 300 53.40 -8.57 17.16
CA SER A 300 54.06 -9.83 17.56
C SER A 300 55.54 -9.85 17.16
N SER A 301 55.89 -9.36 15.96
CA SER A 301 57.28 -9.37 15.48
C SER A 301 58.17 -8.38 16.22
N GLU A 302 57.65 -7.21 16.60
CA GLU A 302 58.37 -6.23 17.44
C GLU A 302 58.65 -6.79 18.85
N ALA A 303 57.71 -7.54 19.44
CA ALA A 303 57.90 -8.12 20.77
C ALA A 303 59.01 -9.19 20.81
N THR A 304 59.24 -9.92 19.72
CA THR A 304 60.32 -10.91 19.62
C THR A 304 61.70 -10.32 19.26
N GLY A 305 61.76 -9.11 18.69
CA GLY A 305 63.01 -8.48 18.26
C GLY A 305 63.87 -7.87 19.37
N ILE A 306 63.31 -7.65 20.56
CA ILE A 306 63.99 -6.95 21.66
C ILE A 306 64.86 -7.90 22.52
N GLN A 307 64.72 -9.22 22.41
CA GLN A 307 65.52 -10.17 23.21
C GLN A 307 66.88 -10.57 22.59
N ALA A 308 67.23 -10.11 21.38
CA ALA A 308 68.43 -10.58 20.69
C ALA A 308 69.70 -9.70 20.84
N THR A 309 69.72 -8.70 21.74
CA THR A 309 70.87 -7.77 21.88
C THR A 309 71.48 -7.69 23.28
N SER A 310 71.22 -8.65 24.17
CA SER A 310 71.92 -8.75 25.45
C SER A 310 72.73 -10.06 25.54
N PHE A 311 73.90 -10.08 24.91
CA PHE A 311 75.03 -10.94 25.27
C PHE A 311 76.34 -10.23 24.95
#